data_AF-A0A1S0UIH2-F1
#
_entry.id   AF-A0A1S0UIH2-F1
#
_cell.length_a   1.000
_cell.length_b   1.000
_cell.length_c   1.000
_cell.angle_alpha   90.00
_cell.angle_beta   90.00
_cell.angle_gamma   90.00
#
_symmetry.space_group_name_H-M   'P 1'
#
loop_
_entity.id
_entity.type
_entity.pdbx_description
1 polymer ?
#
loop_
_entity_poly.entity_id
_entity_poly.type
_entity_poly.pdbx_seq_one_letter_code
_entity_poly.pdbx_strand_id
1 'polypeptide(L)'
;MDVNLNLDVITEAWRSVRMRTSFDGECMNVDPKSMKELFCILEELNRLTRSDDPNSLLKSSNFSDLNKQHMLRLWQAKADGDMKWGIDVVVANSNIRKSLHPKVWLVVDGQEIEMNVEVFAKLRFEVSRALNRIDYYT
;
A
#
# COMPACT_ATOMS: atom_id res chain seq x y z
N MET A 1 15.27 26.21 -10.66
CA MET A 1 13.90 26.70 -10.42
C MET A 1 13.13 25.53 -9.90
N ASP A 2 12.48 25.69 -8.75
CA ASP A 2 11.69 24.62 -8.16
C ASP A 2 10.43 24.40 -8.99
N VAL A 3 10.08 23.13 -9.20
CA VAL A 3 8.87 22.73 -9.92
C VAL A 3 7.68 23.03 -9.02
N ASN A 4 6.77 23.89 -9.50
CA ASN A 4 5.55 24.23 -8.79
C ASN A 4 4.33 23.67 -9.54
N LEU A 5 3.69 22.65 -8.97
CA LEU A 5 2.52 22.01 -9.55
C LEU A 5 1.24 22.44 -8.83
N ASN A 6 0.11 22.39 -9.54
CA ASN A 6 -1.19 22.50 -8.90
C ASN A 6 -1.37 21.34 -7.90
N LEU A 7 -1.84 21.65 -6.69
CA LEU A 7 -2.09 20.66 -5.64
C LEU A 7 -3.14 19.62 -6.06
N ASP A 8 -4.08 19.98 -6.92
CA ASP A 8 -5.07 19.05 -7.48
C ASP A 8 -4.41 17.97 -8.33
N VAL A 9 -3.41 18.33 -9.15
CA VAL A 9 -2.62 17.38 -9.94
C VAL A 9 -1.93 16.37 -9.03
N ILE A 10 -1.29 16.85 -7.95
CA ILE A 10 -0.60 15.98 -6.99
C ILE A 10 -1.58 15.06 -6.28
N THR A 11 -2.75 15.57 -5.93
CA THR A 11 -3.79 14.80 -5.24
C THR A 11 -4.35 13.70 -6.14
N GLU A 12 -4.60 14.00 -7.41
CA GLU A 12 -5.07 13.01 -8.38
C GLU A 12 -3.99 11.97 -8.69
N ALA A 13 -2.75 12.40 -8.92
CA ALA A 13 -1.62 11.49 -9.15
C ALA A 13 -1.41 10.55 -7.95
N TRP A 14 -1.52 11.08 -6.72
CA TRP A 14 -1.46 10.28 -5.51
C TRP A 14 -2.59 9.25 -5.44
N ARG A 15 -3.81 9.63 -5.80
CA ARG A 15 -4.94 8.70 -5.89
C ARG A 15 -4.65 7.59 -6.90
N SER A 16 -4.18 7.94 -8.11
CA SER A 16 -3.82 6.96 -9.14
C SER A 16 -2.75 5.98 -8.66
N VAL A 17 -1.68 6.47 -7.99
CA VAL A 17 -0.64 5.62 -7.40
C VAL A 17 -1.20 4.69 -6.33
N ARG A 18 -2.05 5.20 -5.43
CA ARG A 18 -2.63 4.38 -4.35
C ARG A 18 -3.61 3.32 -4.86
N MET A 19 -4.43 3.68 -5.84
CA MET A 19 -5.47 2.81 -6.40
C MET A 19 -4.95 1.92 -7.53
N ARG A 20 -3.71 2.11 -7.98
CA ARG A 20 -3.12 1.49 -9.18
C ARG A 20 -3.99 1.66 -10.43
N THR A 21 -4.60 2.83 -10.57
CA THR A 21 -5.42 3.20 -11.74
C THR A 21 -4.64 4.09 -12.69
N SER A 22 -5.07 4.16 -13.95
CA SER A 22 -4.53 5.13 -14.90
C SER A 22 -4.77 6.56 -14.38
N PHE A 23 -3.79 7.44 -14.62
CA PHE A 23 -3.94 8.87 -14.41
C PHE A 23 -4.59 9.49 -15.64
N ASP A 24 -5.80 10.01 -15.49
CA ASP A 24 -6.46 10.77 -16.55
C ASP A 24 -5.95 12.23 -16.52
N GLY A 25 -4.86 12.45 -17.26
CA GLY A 25 -4.13 13.71 -17.30
C GLY A 25 -4.54 14.63 -18.44
N GLU A 26 -5.55 14.29 -19.25
CA GLU A 26 -5.85 14.98 -20.51
C GLU A 26 -6.18 16.48 -20.35
N CYS A 27 -6.49 16.93 -19.14
CA CYS A 27 -6.81 18.33 -18.82
C CYS A 27 -5.71 19.11 -18.07
N MET A 28 -4.57 18.49 -17.77
CA MET A 28 -3.53 19.08 -16.92
C MET A 28 -2.33 19.52 -17.78
N ASN A 29 -2.22 20.82 -18.07
CA ASN A 29 -1.09 21.42 -18.80
C ASN A 29 0.20 21.41 -17.96
N VAL A 30 0.77 20.22 -17.72
CA VAL A 30 2.02 20.02 -16.97
C VAL A 30 3.05 19.37 -17.90
N ASP A 31 4.31 19.78 -17.80
CA ASP A 31 5.35 19.19 -18.63
C ASP A 31 5.58 17.70 -18.27
N PRO A 32 5.86 16.83 -19.27
CA PRO A 32 6.01 15.40 -19.04
C PRO A 32 7.13 15.02 -18.07
N LYS A 33 8.18 15.85 -17.96
CA LYS A 33 9.33 15.56 -17.09
C LYS A 33 8.94 15.71 -15.63
N SER A 34 8.28 16.82 -15.28
CA SER A 34 7.75 17.06 -13.94
C SER A 34 6.70 16.02 -13.55
N MET A 35 5.85 15.59 -14.47
CA MET A 35 4.89 14.51 -14.22
C MET A 35 5.57 13.17 -13.93
N LYS A 36 6.62 12.81 -14.69
CA LYS A 36 7.39 11.59 -14.45
C LYS A 36 8.06 11.62 -13.08
N GLU A 37 8.71 12.74 -12.73
CA GLU A 37 9.34 12.93 -11.42
C GLU A 37 8.32 12.84 -10.28
N LEU A 38 7.13 13.43 -10.47
CA LEU A 38 6.02 13.35 -9.52
C LEU A 38 5.62 11.88 -9.28
N PHE A 39 5.35 11.11 -10.33
CA PHE A 39 4.95 9.71 -10.19
C PHE A 39 6.02 8.87 -9.49
N CYS A 40 7.30 9.04 -9.84
CA CYS A 40 8.39 8.35 -9.17
C CYS A 40 8.41 8.63 -7.66
N ILE A 41 8.31 9.90 -7.26
CA ILE A 41 8.33 10.28 -5.84
C ILE A 41 7.08 9.79 -5.10
N LEU A 42 5.89 9.91 -5.71
CA LEU A 42 4.66 9.43 -5.10
C LEU A 42 4.64 7.90 -4.95
N GLU A 43 5.20 7.15 -5.90
CA GLU A 43 5.35 5.70 -5.77
C GLU A 43 6.30 5.33 -4.64
N GLU A 44 7.43 6.01 -4.51
CA GLU A 44 8.38 5.79 -3.42
C GLU A 44 7.76 6.14 -2.06
N LEU A 45 7.09 7.30 -1.95
CA LEU A 45 6.32 7.67 -0.76
C LEU A 45 5.26 6.62 -0.42
N ASN A 46 4.58 6.05 -1.42
CA ASN A 46 3.58 5.01 -1.20
C ASN A 46 4.19 3.67 -0.74
N ARG A 47 5.49 3.44 -0.96
CA ARG A 47 6.19 2.26 -0.42
C ARG A 47 6.65 2.43 1.02
N LEU A 48 6.85 3.67 1.47
CA LEU A 48 7.25 3.96 2.84
C LEU A 48 6.17 3.52 3.85
N THR A 49 6.66 2.97 4.97
CA THR A 49 5.91 2.62 6.18
C THR A 49 5.95 3.79 7.17
N ARG A 50 5.08 3.81 8.18
CA ARG A 50 5.08 4.88 9.21
C ARG A 50 6.37 5.00 10.01
N SER A 51 7.20 3.96 10.04
CA SER A 51 8.52 4.00 10.68
C SER A 51 9.60 4.70 9.84
N ASP A 52 9.35 4.93 8.56
CA ASP A 52 10.31 5.59 7.67
C ASP A 52 10.22 7.12 7.73
N ASP A 53 11.31 7.83 7.39
CA ASP A 53 11.32 9.29 7.28
C ASP A 53 11.06 9.77 5.84
N PRO A 54 9.82 10.19 5.49
CA PRO A 54 9.49 10.68 4.16
C PRO A 54 10.17 12.01 3.82
N ASN A 55 10.67 12.76 4.81
CA ASN A 55 11.29 14.06 4.56
C ASN A 55 12.64 13.92 3.86
N SER A 56 13.36 12.81 4.07
CA SER A 56 14.60 12.50 3.37
C SER A 56 14.40 12.44 1.85
N LEU A 57 13.36 11.75 1.41
CA LEU A 57 12.92 11.63 0.01
C LEU A 57 12.41 12.96 -0.55
N LEU A 58 11.61 13.70 0.22
CA LEU A 58 11.09 14.98 -0.24
C LEU A 58 12.20 16.03 -0.39
N LYS A 59 13.22 16.04 0.48
CA LYS A 59 14.34 16.99 0.42
C LYS A 59 15.19 16.86 -0.84
N SER A 60 15.32 15.66 -1.40
CA SER A 60 16.09 15.42 -2.62
C SER A 60 15.33 15.80 -3.91
N SER A 61 14.02 16.05 -3.81
CA SER A 61 13.19 16.42 -4.96
C SER A 61 13.27 17.91 -5.33
N ASN A 62 13.07 18.21 -6.62
CA ASN A 62 13.08 19.58 -7.14
C ASN A 62 11.73 20.30 -7.00
N PHE A 63 10.77 19.74 -6.26
CA PHE A 63 9.46 20.36 -6.05
C PHE A 63 9.54 21.54 -5.09
N SER A 64 8.60 22.48 -5.21
CA SER A 64 8.46 23.57 -4.26
C SER A 64 8.17 23.06 -2.84
N ASP A 65 8.53 23.83 -1.82
CA ASP A 65 8.23 23.47 -0.42
C ASP A 65 6.73 23.28 -0.17
N LEU A 66 5.88 24.05 -0.85
CA LEU A 66 4.43 23.89 -0.78
C LEU A 66 3.98 22.54 -1.33
N ASN A 67 4.51 22.12 -2.48
CA ASN A 67 4.21 20.81 -3.06
C ASN A 67 4.72 19.68 -2.15
N LYS A 68 5.94 19.80 -1.61
CA LYS A 68 6.51 18.84 -0.66
C LYS A 68 5.64 18.69 0.59
N GLN A 69 5.19 19.80 1.18
CA GLN A 69 4.27 19.79 2.32
C GLN A 69 2.95 19.10 1.99
N HIS A 70 2.41 19.33 0.79
CA HIS A 70 1.18 18.68 0.35
C HIS A 70 1.35 17.17 0.17
N MET A 71 2.43 16.73 -0.49
CA MET A 71 2.77 15.31 -0.62
C MET A 71 2.95 14.65 0.76
N LEU A 72 3.60 15.32 1.70
CA LEU A 72 3.76 14.84 3.07
C LEU A 72 2.41 14.66 3.77
N ARG A 73 1.48 15.62 3.63
CA ARG A 73 0.12 15.50 4.18
C ARG A 73 -0.63 14.31 3.59
N LEU A 74 -0.52 14.10 2.27
CA LEU A 74 -1.12 12.96 1.59
C LEU A 74 -0.55 11.61 2.09
N TRP A 75 0.76 11.56 2.34
CA TRP A 75 1.41 10.40 2.94
C TRP A 75 0.97 10.19 4.41
N GLN A 76 0.90 11.23 5.23
CA GLN A 76 0.43 11.12 6.62
C GLN A 76 -1.03 10.66 6.70
N ALA A 77 -1.86 11.09 5.75
CA ALA A 77 -3.25 10.67 5.61
C ALA A 77 -3.42 9.27 4.99
N LYS A 78 -2.33 8.64 4.54
CA LYS A 78 -2.34 7.24 4.13
C LYS A 78 -2.72 6.40 5.35
N ALA A 79 -3.93 5.83 5.30
CA ALA A 79 -4.29 4.76 6.23
C ALA A 79 -3.24 3.66 6.07
N ASP A 80 -2.66 3.21 7.17
CA ASP A 80 -1.75 2.07 7.12
C ASP A 80 -2.49 0.94 6.42
N GLY A 81 -1.91 0.49 5.31
CA GLY A 81 -2.17 -0.83 4.78
C GLY A 81 -1.55 -1.88 5.70
N ASP A 82 -1.64 -1.68 7.02
CA ASP A 82 -1.29 -2.68 8.00
C ASP A 82 -2.05 -3.92 7.57
N MET A 83 -1.30 -4.99 7.31
CA MET A 83 -1.83 -6.29 7.01
C MET A 83 -2.71 -6.70 8.20
N LYS A 84 -4.00 -6.40 8.13
CA LYS A 84 -4.93 -6.70 9.20
C LYS A 84 -5.21 -8.18 9.14
N TRP A 85 -4.91 -8.88 10.22
CA TRP A 85 -5.22 -10.28 10.37
C TRP A 85 -5.66 -10.57 11.79
N GLY A 86 -6.37 -11.68 11.96
CA GLY A 86 -6.80 -12.13 13.26
C GLY A 86 -7.25 -13.58 13.25
N ILE A 87 -7.60 -14.07 14.43
CA ILE A 87 -8.12 -15.41 14.64
C ILE A 87 -9.43 -15.27 15.39
N ASP A 88 -10.51 -15.68 14.75
CA ASP A 88 -11.81 -15.83 15.38
C ASP A 88 -12.00 -17.28 15.83
N VAL A 89 -12.83 -17.46 16.85
CA VAL A 89 -13.27 -18.79 17.30
C VAL A 89 -14.75 -18.91 16.99
N VAL A 90 -15.09 -19.74 16.00
CA VAL A 90 -16.48 -19.97 15.59
C VAL A 90 -17.02 -21.25 16.20
N VAL A 91 -18.30 -21.24 16.62
CA VAL A 91 -18.98 -22.45 17.08
C VAL A 91 -19.52 -23.18 15.86
N ALA A 92 -18.93 -24.32 15.51
CA ALA A 92 -19.54 -25.21 14.52
C ALA A 92 -20.75 -25.91 15.14
N ASN A 93 -21.88 -25.81 14.46
CA ASN A 93 -23.08 -26.54 14.81
C ASN A 93 -23.17 -27.78 13.93
N SER A 94 -22.55 -28.88 14.37
CA SER A 94 -22.88 -30.19 13.80
C SER A 94 -24.17 -30.68 14.45
N ASN A 95 -25.01 -31.43 13.73
CA ASN A 95 -26.28 -31.97 14.23
C ASN A 95 -26.15 -32.82 15.51
N ILE A 96 -24.92 -33.14 15.94
CA ILE A 96 -24.62 -34.09 17.02
C ILE A 96 -23.86 -33.41 18.17
N ARG A 97 -22.99 -32.42 17.91
CA ARG A 97 -22.23 -31.67 18.95
C ARG A 97 -21.86 -30.26 18.49
N LYS A 98 -21.82 -29.33 19.45
CA LYS A 98 -21.18 -28.00 19.28
C LYS A 98 -19.69 -28.12 19.54
N SER A 99 -18.87 -27.62 18.62
CA SER A 99 -17.41 -27.58 18.74
C SER A 99 -16.87 -26.21 18.38
N LEU A 100 -15.76 -25.80 19.00
CA LEU A 100 -15.08 -24.55 18.69
C LEU A 100 -14.06 -24.79 17.58
N HIS A 101 -14.10 -23.96 16.54
CA HIS A 101 -13.17 -24.03 15.42
C HIS A 101 -12.48 -22.68 15.23
N PRO A 102 -11.15 -22.63 15.23
CA PRO A 102 -10.41 -21.42 14.88
C PRO A 102 -10.57 -21.10 13.38
N LYS A 103 -10.77 -19.83 13.07
CA LYS A 103 -10.88 -19.29 11.73
C LYS A 103 -9.94 -18.08 11.63
N VAL A 104 -9.05 -18.09 10.64
CA VAL A 104 -8.10 -17.01 10.40
C VAL A 104 -8.69 -16.08 9.35
N TRP A 105 -8.64 -14.78 9.58
CA TRP A 105 -8.96 -13.78 8.57
C TRP A 105 -7.74 -12.92 8.28
N LEU A 106 -7.62 -12.48 7.02
CA LEU A 106 -6.51 -11.68 6.53
C LEU A 106 -7.01 -10.68 5.48
N VAL A 107 -6.64 -9.42 5.60
CA VAL A 107 -6.92 -8.39 4.59
C VAL A 107 -5.75 -8.25 3.63
N VAL A 108 -5.98 -8.53 2.34
CA VAL A 108 -5.02 -8.34 1.25
C VAL A 108 -5.66 -7.45 0.20
N ASP A 109 -5.00 -6.35 -0.17
CA ASP A 109 -5.50 -5.37 -1.15
C ASP A 109 -6.94 -4.90 -0.88
N GLY A 110 -7.30 -4.76 0.40
CA GLY A 110 -8.64 -4.35 0.84
C GLY A 110 -9.71 -5.46 0.78
N GLN A 111 -9.37 -6.66 0.33
CA GLN A 111 -10.24 -7.84 0.39
C GLN A 111 -9.94 -8.67 1.63
N GLU A 112 -10.99 -9.01 2.37
CA GLU A 112 -10.88 -9.91 3.51
C GLU A 112 -11.00 -11.37 3.04
N ILE A 113 -9.98 -12.16 3.36
CA ILE A 113 -9.89 -13.58 3.04
C ILE A 113 -10.01 -14.36 4.34
N GLU A 114 -11.01 -15.22 4.38
CA GLU A 114 -11.25 -16.12 5.50
C GLU A 114 -10.75 -17.53 5.19
N MET A 115 -10.06 -18.14 6.14
CA MET A 115 -9.52 -19.49 5.98
C MET A 115 -9.51 -20.28 7.28
N ASN A 116 -9.58 -21.60 7.17
CA ASN A 116 -9.32 -22.46 8.30
C ASN A 116 -7.81 -22.57 8.58
N VAL A 117 -7.45 -23.12 9.74
CA VAL A 117 -6.05 -23.24 10.17
C VAL A 117 -5.22 -24.10 9.22
N GLU A 118 -5.79 -25.13 8.61
CA GLU A 118 -5.07 -26.00 7.67
C GLU A 118 -4.66 -25.24 6.40
N VAL A 119 -5.56 -24.44 5.84
CA VAL A 119 -5.31 -23.60 4.67
C VAL A 119 -4.29 -22.51 5.00
N PHE A 120 -4.41 -21.88 6.18
CA PHE A 120 -3.44 -20.89 6.63
C PHE A 120 -2.03 -21.49 6.80
N ALA A 121 -1.92 -22.70 7.36
CA ALA A 121 -0.64 -23.38 7.51
C ALA A 121 0.03 -23.66 6.15
N LYS A 122 -0.75 -24.07 5.14
CA LYS A 122 -0.27 -24.28 3.77
C LYS A 122 0.20 -22.97 3.13
N LEU A 123 -0.58 -21.90 3.26
CA LEU A 123 -0.20 -20.58 2.75
C LEU A 123 1.15 -20.15 3.32
N ARG A 124 1.31 -20.25 4.63
CA ARG A 124 2.54 -19.86 5.33
C ARG A 124 3.75 -20.68 4.86
N PHE A 125 3.57 -21.98 4.65
CA PHE A 125 4.62 -22.87 4.10
C PHE A 125 5.05 -22.45 2.68
N GLU A 126 4.09 -22.23 1.78
CA GLU A 126 4.41 -21.85 0.39
C GLU A 126 5.06 -20.45 0.31
N VAL A 127 4.65 -19.50 1.15
CA VAL A 127 5.31 -18.18 1.26
C VAL A 127 6.77 -18.34 1.70
N SER A 128 7.05 -19.08 2.77
CA SER A 128 8.43 -19.33 3.21
C SER A 128 9.26 -20.01 2.13
N ARG A 129 8.69 -20.98 1.41
CA ARG A 129 9.35 -21.65 0.29
C ARG A 129 9.67 -20.69 -0.86
N ALA A 130 8.75 -19.77 -1.18
CA ALA A 130 8.97 -18.76 -2.21
C ALA A 130 10.06 -17.76 -1.82
N LEU A 131 10.06 -17.28 -0.57
CA LEU A 131 11.09 -16.38 -0.05
C LEU A 131 12.48 -17.03 -0.10
N ASN A 132 12.61 -18.27 0.36
CA ASN A 132 13.88 -19.01 0.29
C ASN A 132 14.42 -19.15 -1.15
N ARG A 133 13.53 -19.26 -2.15
CA ARG A 133 13.95 -19.30 -3.55
C ARG A 133 14.47 -17.95 -4.01
N ILE A 134 13.77 -16.87 -3.66
CA ILE A 134 14.19 -15.51 -4.02
C ILE A 134 15.59 -15.26 -3.45
N ASP A 135 15.80 -15.51 -2.16
CA ASP A 135 17.10 -15.32 -1.51
C ASP A 135 18.22 -16.13 -2.17
N TYR A 136 17.93 -17.34 -2.65
CA TYR A 136 18.92 -18.18 -3.33
C TYR A 136 19.34 -17.65 -4.72
N TYR A 137 18.49 -16.84 -5.37
CA TYR A 137 18.75 -16.28 -6.70
C TYR A 137 19.23 -14.82 -6.67
N THR A 138 19.47 -14.25 -5.48
CA THR A 138 20.05 -12.91 -5.27
C THR A 138 21.46 -13.01 -4.71
#